data_AF-A0A537Q4Q1-F1
#
_entry.id   AF-A0A537Q4Q1-F1
#
_cell.length_a   1.000
_cell.length_b   1.000
_cell.length_c   1.000
_cell.angle_alpha   90.00
_cell.angle_beta   90.00
_cell.angle_gamma   90.00
#
_symmetry.space_group_name_H-M   'P 1'
#
loop_
_entity.id
_entity.type
_entity.pdbx_description
1 polymer ?
#
loop_
_entity_poly.entity_id
_entity_poly.type
_entity_poly.pdbx_seq_one_letter_code
_entity_poly.pdbx_strand_id
1 'polypeptide(L)'
;MGRRRYVAAMRALWASDGASFAGEFVKFDRVSCNPKPVAKSVPIIVGGHSEAAARRAGRLGDGFFPSIGAQIDTMPLLEVVRRSAEQVGREPAKLELILGCPGALPKSVSDPRAAVEERIAQGAGRLALPVTAFLPDLETRLARFGEEIIGLTRTSEAESRLVLMIGSIALPSKSCARSSAR
;
A
#
# COMPACT_ATOMS: atom_id res chain seq x y z
N MET A 1 -2.04 28.87 9.98
CA MET A 1 -1.20 28.83 8.76
C MET A 1 -0.15 27.70 8.84
N GLY A 2 -0.51 26.50 9.30
CA GLY A 2 0.48 25.48 9.70
C GLY A 2 0.16 24.06 9.22
N ARG A 3 1.23 23.37 8.78
CA ARG A 3 1.36 21.94 8.42
C ARG A 3 0.98 21.51 7.00
N ARG A 4 1.44 22.22 5.97
CA ARG A 4 1.53 21.64 4.61
C ARG A 4 2.79 20.75 4.52
N ARG A 5 2.59 19.46 4.23
CA ARG A 5 3.61 18.39 4.26
C ARG A 5 3.95 17.90 2.85
N TYR A 6 4.92 16.98 2.74
CA TYR A 6 5.42 16.39 1.49
C TYR A 6 4.34 15.97 0.47
N VAL A 7 3.23 15.36 0.91
CA VAL A 7 2.12 14.97 0.01
C VAL A 7 1.54 16.17 -0.74
N ALA A 8 1.34 17.30 -0.06
CA ALA A 8 0.83 18.51 -0.68
C ALA A 8 1.87 19.16 -1.62
N ALA A 9 3.16 19.06 -1.28
CA ALA A 9 4.25 19.54 -2.13
C ALA A 9 4.32 18.75 -3.45
N MET A 10 4.23 17.41 -3.38
CA MET A 10 4.22 16.54 -4.56
C MET A 10 2.99 16.81 -5.43
N ARG A 11 1.80 16.91 -4.83
CA ARG A 11 0.57 17.25 -5.57
C ARG A 11 0.67 18.62 -6.27
N ALA A 12 1.31 19.61 -5.66
CA ALA A 12 1.55 20.90 -6.31
C ALA A 12 2.47 20.77 -7.54
N LEU A 13 3.57 20.00 -7.44
CA LEU A 13 4.52 19.80 -8.55
C LEU A 13 3.91 19.07 -9.75
N TRP A 14 3.01 18.11 -9.50
CA TRP A 14 2.37 17.32 -10.55
C TRP A 14 1.20 18.04 -11.23
N ALA A 15 0.59 19.03 -10.57
CA ALA A 15 -0.59 19.72 -11.09
C ALA A 15 -0.27 20.68 -12.25
N SER A 16 0.85 21.40 -12.18
CA SER A 16 1.23 22.42 -13.18
C SER A 16 2.72 22.66 -13.25
N ASP A 17 3.16 23.39 -14.28
CA ASP A 17 4.50 23.98 -14.33
C ASP A 17 4.58 25.25 -13.46
N GLY A 18 5.81 25.63 -13.10
CA GLY A 18 6.07 26.81 -12.30
C GLY A 18 5.42 26.77 -10.92
N ALA A 19 5.26 25.58 -10.32
CA ALA A 19 4.64 25.44 -9.02
C ALA A 19 5.50 26.07 -7.92
N SER A 20 4.86 26.75 -6.99
CA SER A 20 5.49 27.25 -5.76
C SER A 20 4.80 26.61 -4.55
N PHE A 21 5.59 26.28 -3.54
CA PHE A 21 5.09 25.67 -2.31
C PHE A 21 5.90 26.16 -1.12
N ALA A 22 5.21 26.48 -0.03
CA ALA A 22 5.82 26.84 1.23
C ALA A 22 5.20 25.98 2.34
N GLY A 23 5.92 24.92 2.72
CA GLY A 23 5.63 24.09 3.88
C GLY A 23 6.73 24.22 4.92
N GLU A 24 6.54 23.52 6.03
CA GLU A 24 7.47 23.53 7.17
C GLU A 24 8.83 22.89 6.83
N PHE A 25 8.79 21.76 6.12
CA PHE A 25 9.99 20.98 5.79
C PHE A 25 10.46 21.14 4.34
N VAL A 26 9.60 21.69 3.48
CA VAL A 26 9.86 21.83 2.05
C VAL A 26 9.35 23.17 1.58
N LYS A 27 10.22 23.92 0.88
CA LYS A 27 9.89 25.17 0.23
C LYS A 27 10.56 25.22 -1.15
N PHE A 28 9.81 25.65 -2.16
CA PHE A 28 10.33 25.91 -3.49
C PHE A 28 9.51 27.00 -4.18
N ASP A 29 10.13 27.67 -5.16
CA ASP A 29 9.50 28.73 -5.94
C ASP A 29 9.68 28.46 -7.44
N ARG A 30 8.56 28.50 -8.18
CA ARG A 30 8.49 28.36 -9.65
C ARG A 30 9.22 27.13 -10.22
N VAL A 31 9.07 25.98 -9.56
CA VAL A 31 9.69 24.72 -9.99
C VAL A 31 8.73 23.89 -10.84
N SER A 32 9.28 23.23 -11.86
CA SER A 32 8.55 22.27 -12.71
C SER A 32 9.12 20.87 -12.59
N CYS A 33 8.27 19.89 -12.29
CA CYS A 33 8.58 18.46 -12.39
C CYS A 33 8.00 17.93 -13.71
N ASN A 34 8.86 17.43 -14.61
CA ASN A 34 8.48 16.93 -15.93
C ASN A 34 9.13 15.57 -16.23
N PRO A 35 8.45 14.68 -16.98
CA PRO A 35 7.12 14.86 -17.58
C PRO A 35 6.00 14.85 -16.52
N LYS A 36 4.85 15.48 -16.84
CA LYS A 36 3.67 15.42 -15.97
C LYS A 36 3.05 14.02 -16.00
N PRO A 37 2.49 13.53 -14.88
CA PRO A 37 1.60 12.39 -14.92
C PRO A 37 0.45 12.66 -15.88
N VAL A 38 0.04 11.66 -16.66
CA VAL A 38 -1.06 11.79 -17.64
C VAL A 38 -2.33 12.31 -16.96
N ALA A 39 -2.63 11.82 -15.75
CA ALA A 39 -3.77 12.25 -14.94
C ALA A 39 -3.51 13.51 -14.08
N LYS A 40 -2.39 14.22 -14.30
CA LYS A 40 -1.90 15.37 -13.50
C LYS A 40 -1.85 15.12 -11.98
N SER A 41 -1.84 13.84 -11.60
CA SER A 41 -1.79 13.35 -10.23
C SER A 41 -1.23 11.93 -10.26
N VAL A 42 -0.55 11.54 -9.18
CA VAL A 42 -0.11 10.17 -8.93
C VAL A 42 -0.79 9.70 -7.64
N PRO A 43 -1.46 8.54 -7.62
CA PRO A 43 -2.04 7.99 -6.40
C PRO A 43 -0.99 7.77 -5.32
N ILE A 44 -1.23 8.27 -4.11
CA ILE A 44 -0.33 8.10 -2.96
C ILE A 44 -0.95 7.09 -2.00
N ILE A 45 -0.42 5.88 -1.99
CA ILE A 45 -0.77 4.85 -1.01
C ILE A 45 0.11 5.01 0.22
N VAL A 46 -0.50 5.20 1.39
CA VAL A 46 0.24 5.36 2.63
C VAL A 46 0.49 3.99 3.26
N GLY A 47 1.76 3.64 3.40
CA GLY A 47 2.24 2.43 4.07
C GLY A 47 2.32 2.57 5.59
N GLY A 48 2.08 1.46 6.31
CA GLY A 48 2.54 1.25 7.69
C GLY A 48 1.46 0.82 8.68
N HIS A 49 1.90 0.20 9.78
CA HIS A 49 1.05 -0.52 10.73
C HIS A 49 0.74 0.24 12.03
N SER A 50 0.85 1.57 12.00
CA SER A 50 0.56 2.42 13.17
C SER A 50 -0.69 3.25 12.93
N GLU A 51 -1.40 3.62 13.99
CA GLU A 51 -2.51 4.57 13.87
C GLU A 51 -2.06 5.91 13.25
N ALA A 52 -0.82 6.34 13.52
CA ALA A 52 -0.28 7.55 12.92
C ALA A 52 -0.19 7.43 11.39
N ALA A 53 0.12 6.24 10.85
CA ALA A 53 0.07 5.95 9.42
C ALA A 53 -1.37 5.92 8.90
N ALA A 54 -2.29 5.22 9.59
CA ALA A 54 -3.70 5.16 9.23
C ALA A 54 -4.34 6.57 9.18
N ARG A 55 -4.08 7.42 10.18
CA ARG A 55 -4.54 8.82 10.20
C ARG A 55 -3.98 9.64 9.04
N ARG A 56 -2.74 9.38 8.60
CA ARG A 56 -2.17 10.04 7.42
C ARG A 56 -2.85 9.55 6.14
N ALA A 57 -3.11 8.26 6.03
CA ALA A 57 -3.80 7.67 4.88
C ALA A 57 -5.20 8.29 4.70
N GLY A 58 -6.02 8.29 5.76
CA GLY A 58 -7.35 8.87 5.71
C GLY A 58 -7.35 10.36 5.35
N ARG A 59 -6.45 11.16 5.95
CA ARG A 59 -6.44 12.61 5.70
C ARG A 59 -5.80 13.03 4.38
N LEU A 60 -4.78 12.31 3.90
CA LEU A 60 -3.89 12.79 2.82
C LEU A 60 -3.68 11.79 1.68
N GLY A 61 -3.80 10.48 1.94
CA GLY A 61 -3.50 9.44 0.96
C GLY A 61 -4.68 9.15 0.04
N ASP A 62 -4.41 8.53 -1.09
CA ASP A 62 -5.42 7.95 -2.01
C ASP A 62 -5.70 6.48 -1.69
N GLY A 63 -4.94 5.91 -0.76
CA GLY A 63 -5.16 4.58 -0.23
C GLY A 63 -4.29 4.26 0.98
N PHE A 64 -4.49 3.07 1.52
CA PHE A 64 -3.79 2.57 2.70
C PHE A 64 -3.29 1.15 2.48
N PHE A 65 -2.04 0.93 2.86
CA PHE A 65 -1.42 -0.38 2.93
C PHE A 65 -0.80 -0.56 4.32
N PRO A 66 -1.44 -1.29 5.25
CA PRO A 66 -0.91 -1.43 6.60
C PRO A 66 0.48 -2.10 6.64
N SER A 67 0.91 -2.76 5.54
CA SER A 67 2.23 -3.39 5.43
C SER A 67 2.52 -4.37 6.57
N ILE A 68 1.46 -4.98 7.09
CA ILE A 68 1.56 -6.02 8.10
C ILE A 68 1.64 -7.34 7.36
N GLY A 69 2.63 -8.17 7.72
CA GLY A 69 2.57 -9.59 7.44
C GLY A 69 1.29 -10.20 8.00
N ALA A 70 1.05 -11.45 7.64
CA ALA A 70 -0.22 -12.15 7.80
C ALA A 70 -0.91 -12.22 9.20
N GLN A 71 -0.35 -11.63 10.25
CA GLN A 71 -0.61 -12.01 11.65
C GLN A 71 -1.22 -10.91 12.54
N ILE A 72 -1.47 -9.69 12.04
CA ILE A 72 -2.10 -8.63 12.84
C ILE A 72 -3.45 -8.25 12.23
N ASP A 73 -4.46 -8.15 13.08
CA ASP A 73 -5.77 -7.63 12.70
C ASP A 73 -5.63 -6.18 12.20
N THR A 74 -5.91 -5.97 10.93
CA THR A 74 -5.85 -4.67 10.27
C THR A 74 -7.12 -3.86 10.47
N MET A 75 -8.22 -4.46 10.95
CA MET A 75 -9.53 -3.82 11.06
C MET A 75 -9.53 -2.54 11.91
N PRO A 76 -8.86 -2.47 13.08
CA PRO A 76 -8.77 -1.23 13.85
C PRO A 76 -8.10 -0.10 13.07
N LEU A 77 -7.07 -0.41 12.28
CA LEU A 77 -6.39 0.59 11.46
C LEU A 77 -7.30 1.07 10.32
N LEU A 78 -8.07 0.19 9.70
CA LEU A 78 -9.04 0.57 8.66
C LEU A 78 -10.10 1.52 9.20
N GLU A 79 -10.58 1.30 10.42
CA GLU A 79 -11.51 2.22 11.07
C GLU A 79 -10.87 3.60 11.30
N VAL A 80 -9.61 3.64 11.77
CA VAL A 80 -8.86 4.89 11.91
C VAL A 80 -8.71 5.62 10.57
N VAL A 81 -8.47 4.90 9.47
CA VAL A 81 -8.41 5.48 8.12
C VAL A 81 -9.75 6.14 7.77
N ARG A 82 -10.86 5.41 7.91
CA ARG A 82 -12.21 5.89 7.55
C ARG A 82 -12.57 7.14 8.35
N ARG A 83 -12.46 7.07 9.67
CA ARG A 83 -12.73 8.19 10.58
C ARG A 83 -11.87 9.41 10.26
N SER A 84 -10.60 9.20 9.94
CA SER A 84 -9.68 10.29 9.61
C SER A 84 -9.98 10.96 8.27
N ALA A 85 -10.55 10.23 7.30
CA ALA A 85 -11.00 10.78 6.04
C ALA A 85 -12.27 11.63 6.22
N GLU A 86 -13.24 11.12 6.97
CA GLU A 86 -14.48 11.83 7.30
C GLU A 86 -14.21 13.14 8.05
N GLN A 87 -13.29 13.13 9.01
CA GLN A 87 -12.87 14.32 9.77
C GLN A 87 -12.36 15.48 8.90
N VAL A 88 -11.92 15.21 7.67
CA VAL A 88 -11.46 16.23 6.72
C VAL A 88 -12.36 16.33 5.49
N GLY A 89 -13.59 15.81 5.57
CA GLY A 89 -14.60 15.91 4.52
C GLY A 89 -14.31 15.05 3.28
N ARG A 90 -13.53 13.98 3.41
CA ARG A 90 -13.24 13.04 2.33
C ARG A 90 -14.11 11.80 2.45
N GLU A 91 -14.53 11.25 1.31
CA GLU A 91 -15.26 9.99 1.24
C GLU A 91 -14.31 8.79 1.46
N PRO A 92 -14.49 7.99 2.52
CA PRO A 92 -13.62 6.84 2.78
C PRO A 92 -13.66 5.77 1.69
N ALA A 93 -14.79 5.62 1.00
CA ALA A 93 -14.97 4.66 -0.08
C ALA A 93 -14.06 4.92 -1.30
N LYS A 94 -13.53 6.14 -1.45
CA LYS A 94 -12.58 6.49 -2.51
C LYS A 94 -11.14 6.09 -2.19
N LEU A 95 -10.86 5.59 -0.98
CA LEU A 95 -9.53 5.17 -0.57
C LEU A 95 -9.28 3.72 -0.99
N GLU A 96 -8.24 3.49 -1.78
CA GLU A 96 -7.83 2.15 -2.15
C GLU A 96 -7.25 1.41 -0.94
N LEU A 97 -7.84 0.25 -0.60
CA LEU A 97 -7.32 -0.61 0.45
C LEU A 97 -6.51 -1.74 -0.16
N ILE A 98 -5.22 -1.77 0.15
CA ILE A 98 -4.31 -2.87 -0.21
C ILE A 98 -4.09 -3.70 1.04
N LEU A 99 -4.59 -4.94 1.06
CA LEU A 99 -4.53 -5.81 2.24
C LEU A 99 -3.72 -7.08 1.96
N GLY A 100 -3.17 -7.68 3.01
CA GLY A 100 -2.66 -9.06 2.92
C GLY A 100 -3.83 -10.06 2.95
N CYS A 101 -3.60 -11.26 2.42
CA CYS A 101 -4.55 -12.38 2.54
C CYS A 101 -3.82 -13.66 2.98
N PRO A 102 -3.64 -13.86 4.29
CA PRO A 102 -2.97 -15.05 4.85
C PRO A 102 -3.65 -16.35 4.42
N GLY A 103 -4.98 -16.33 4.45
CA GLY A 103 -5.82 -17.48 4.14
C GLY A 103 -5.66 -17.95 2.69
N ALA A 104 -5.18 -17.09 1.79
CA ALA A 104 -4.96 -17.38 0.38
C ALA A 104 -3.55 -17.91 0.08
N LEU A 105 -2.66 -18.00 1.07
CA LEU A 105 -1.28 -18.47 0.84
C LEU A 105 -1.23 -20.00 0.72
N PRO A 106 -0.30 -20.59 -0.07
CA PRO A 106 -0.24 -22.04 -0.30
C PRO A 106 -0.09 -22.93 0.96
N LYS A 107 0.36 -22.36 2.07
CA LYS A 107 0.52 -23.06 3.37
C LYS A 107 -0.64 -22.82 4.33
N SER A 108 -1.65 -22.08 3.90
CA SER A 108 -2.86 -21.84 4.69
C SER A 108 -3.65 -23.13 4.85
N VAL A 109 -4.28 -23.29 6.02
CA VAL A 109 -5.28 -24.34 6.28
C VAL A 109 -6.69 -23.90 5.87
N SER A 110 -6.89 -22.61 5.59
CA SER A 110 -8.16 -22.04 5.15
C SER A 110 -8.35 -22.22 3.65
N ASP A 111 -9.61 -22.28 3.22
CA ASP A 111 -9.95 -22.19 1.80
C ASP A 111 -9.47 -20.83 1.22
N PRO A 112 -8.56 -20.82 0.23
CA PRO A 112 -8.02 -19.59 -0.34
C PRO A 112 -9.08 -18.68 -0.95
N ARG A 113 -10.14 -19.26 -1.52
CA ARG A 113 -11.22 -18.49 -2.15
C ARG A 113 -12.06 -17.77 -1.11
N ALA A 114 -12.57 -18.47 -0.10
CA ALA A 114 -13.30 -17.87 1.01
C ALA A 114 -12.50 -16.75 1.69
N ALA A 115 -11.18 -16.94 1.87
CA ALA A 115 -10.31 -15.93 2.44
C ALA A 115 -10.22 -14.66 1.55
N VAL A 116 -10.17 -14.80 0.22
CA VAL A 116 -10.17 -13.67 -0.71
C VAL A 116 -11.52 -12.94 -0.67
N GLU A 117 -12.62 -13.68 -0.69
CA GLU A 117 -13.98 -13.12 -0.62
C GLU A 117 -14.20 -12.32 0.67
N GLU A 118 -13.71 -12.83 1.81
CA GLU A 118 -13.75 -12.12 3.09
C GLU A 118 -12.97 -10.79 3.03
N ARG A 119 -11.78 -10.77 2.40
CA ARG A 119 -11.00 -9.53 2.24
C ARG A 119 -11.69 -8.53 1.33
N ILE A 120 -12.34 -8.99 0.26
CA ILE A 120 -13.15 -8.13 -0.61
C ILE A 120 -14.32 -7.53 0.19
N ALA A 121 -15.01 -8.33 1.01
CA ALA A 121 -16.08 -7.85 1.89
C ALA A 121 -15.60 -6.80 2.92
N GLN A 122 -14.35 -6.90 3.38
CA GLN A 122 -13.71 -5.88 4.22
C GLN A 122 -13.34 -4.58 3.46
N GLY A 123 -13.50 -4.58 2.14
CA GLY A 123 -13.24 -3.45 1.24
C GLY A 123 -11.87 -3.47 0.55
N ALA A 124 -11.16 -4.61 0.53
CA ALA A 124 -9.89 -4.71 -0.18
C ALA A 124 -10.08 -4.47 -1.69
N GLY A 125 -9.44 -3.43 -2.22
CA GLY A 125 -9.34 -3.19 -3.66
C GLY A 125 -8.24 -4.02 -4.30
N ARG A 126 -7.15 -4.29 -3.55
CA ARG A 126 -6.05 -5.16 -3.97
C ARG A 126 -5.58 -6.06 -2.85
N LEU A 127 -5.06 -7.21 -3.24
CA LEU A 127 -4.34 -8.11 -2.34
C LEU A 127 -2.84 -8.08 -2.63
N ALA A 128 -2.06 -7.88 -1.57
CA ALA A 128 -0.60 -7.95 -1.60
C ALA A 128 -0.14 -9.26 -0.97
N LEU A 129 0.44 -10.14 -1.77
CA LEU A 129 0.94 -11.45 -1.32
C LEU A 129 2.47 -11.48 -1.39
N PRO A 130 3.15 -12.01 -0.35
CA PRO A 130 4.60 -12.13 -0.37
C PRO A 130 5.02 -13.23 -1.34
N VAL A 131 5.87 -12.88 -2.31
CA VAL A 131 6.44 -13.84 -3.28
C VAL A 131 7.13 -15.01 -2.58
N THR A 132 7.72 -14.78 -1.41
CA THR A 132 8.39 -15.82 -0.61
C THR A 132 7.46 -16.94 -0.15
N ALA A 133 6.15 -16.71 -0.05
CA ALA A 133 5.19 -17.78 0.27
C ALA A 133 5.08 -18.84 -0.84
N PHE A 134 5.49 -18.50 -2.06
CA PHE A 134 5.44 -19.37 -3.23
C PHE A 134 6.79 -20.06 -3.50
N LEU A 135 7.84 -19.80 -2.72
CA LEU A 135 9.15 -20.44 -2.87
C LEU A 135 9.23 -21.84 -2.24
N PRO A 136 10.11 -22.74 -2.72
CA PRO A 136 11.05 -22.55 -3.85
C PRO A 136 10.41 -22.64 -5.24
N ASP A 137 9.35 -23.42 -5.39
CA ASP A 137 8.64 -23.66 -6.65
C ASP A 137 7.63 -22.54 -6.98
N LEU A 138 8.17 -21.38 -7.35
CA LEU A 138 7.43 -20.14 -7.57
C LEU A 138 6.49 -20.23 -8.77
N GLU A 139 7.00 -20.70 -9.91
CA GLU A 139 6.29 -20.67 -11.19
C GLU A 139 5.04 -21.55 -11.14
N THR A 140 5.20 -22.82 -10.75
CA THR A 140 4.07 -23.76 -10.66
C THR A 140 3.05 -23.31 -9.61
N ARG A 141 3.49 -22.82 -8.44
CA ARG A 141 2.54 -22.36 -7.41
C ARG A 141 1.83 -21.06 -7.77
N LEU A 142 2.49 -20.12 -8.44
CA LEU A 142 1.82 -18.92 -8.94
C LEU A 142 0.84 -19.24 -10.07
N ALA A 143 1.21 -20.14 -11.00
CA ALA A 143 0.32 -20.57 -12.06
C ALA A 143 -0.94 -21.24 -11.48
N ARG A 144 -0.77 -22.16 -10.53
CA ARG A 144 -1.88 -22.80 -9.82
C ARG A 144 -2.75 -21.79 -9.08
N PHE A 145 -2.14 -20.85 -8.36
CA PHE A 145 -2.86 -19.77 -7.68
C PHE A 145 -3.64 -18.90 -8.68
N GLY A 146 -3.07 -18.65 -9.87
CA GLY A 146 -3.74 -17.95 -10.96
C GLY A 146 -5.01 -18.65 -11.43
N GLU A 147 -4.93 -19.95 -11.69
CA GLU A 147 -6.09 -20.75 -12.10
C GLU A 147 -7.17 -20.85 -11.01
N GLU A 148 -6.75 -21.11 -9.77
CA GLU A 148 -7.68 -21.33 -8.65
C GLU A 148 -8.34 -20.03 -8.16
N ILE A 149 -7.66 -18.87 -8.25
CA ILE A 149 -8.10 -17.61 -7.63
C ILE A 149 -8.33 -16.49 -8.64
N ILE A 150 -7.42 -16.28 -9.60
CA ILE A 150 -7.54 -15.20 -10.59
C ILE A 150 -8.59 -15.55 -11.66
N GLY A 151 -8.75 -16.84 -11.98
CA GLY A 151 -9.80 -17.36 -12.87
C GLY A 151 -11.23 -16.98 -12.43
N LEU A 152 -11.44 -16.71 -11.13
CA LEU A 152 -12.75 -16.43 -10.53
C LEU A 152 -13.12 -14.94 -10.48
N THR A 153 -12.14 -14.04 -10.46
CA THR A 153 -12.38 -12.58 -10.40
C THR A 153 -12.70 -11.94 -11.76
N ARG A 154 -12.84 -12.76 -12.81
CA ARG A 154 -13.08 -12.32 -14.19
C ARG A 154 -14.58 -12.23 -14.51
N THR A 155 -15.38 -11.68 -13.60
CA THR A 155 -16.76 -11.30 -13.89
C THR A 155 -16.90 -9.79 -13.77
N SER A 156 -17.01 -9.14 -14.94
CA SER A 156 -17.52 -7.78 -15.15
C SER A 156 -16.82 -6.66 -14.35
N GLU A 157 -15.95 -5.91 -15.04
CA GLU A 157 -15.50 -4.53 -14.70
C GLU A 157 -14.38 -4.34 -13.66
N ALA A 158 -13.72 -5.39 -13.17
CA ALA A 158 -12.57 -5.27 -12.26
C ALA A 158 -11.27 -5.83 -12.88
N GLU A 159 -10.59 -5.03 -13.71
CA GLU A 159 -9.25 -5.39 -14.19
C GLU A 159 -8.23 -5.42 -13.04
N SER A 160 -7.56 -6.57 -12.91
CA SER A 160 -6.25 -6.77 -12.25
C SER A 160 -6.11 -6.30 -10.79
N ARG A 161 -6.69 -7.05 -9.85
CA ARG A 161 -6.63 -6.80 -8.39
C ARG A 161 -5.44 -7.43 -7.64
N LEU A 162 -4.53 -8.12 -8.32
CA LEU A 162 -3.39 -8.80 -7.67
C LEU A 162 -2.09 -8.03 -7.90
N VAL A 163 -1.42 -7.63 -6.81
CA VAL A 163 -0.06 -7.07 -6.86
C VAL A 163 0.86 -8.02 -6.09
N LEU A 164 1.80 -8.64 -6.82
CA LEU A 164 2.86 -9.46 -6.22
C LEU A 164 3.92 -8.54 -5.62
N MET A 165 4.17 -8.68 -4.32
CA MET A 165 5.15 -7.86 -3.61
C MET A 165 6.40 -8.67 -3.29
N ILE A 166 7.55 -8.18 -3.76
CA ILE A 166 8.86 -8.64 -3.30
C ILE A 166 9.18 -7.86 -2.02
N GLY A 167 8.99 -8.50 -0.86
CA GLY A 167 9.40 -7.95 0.43
C GLY A 167 10.92 -7.97 0.64
N SER A 168 11.44 -7.04 1.43
CA SER A 168 12.86 -6.87 1.77
C SER A 168 13.59 -8.18 2.03
N ILE A 169 14.70 -8.38 1.31
CA ILE A 169 15.78 -9.27 1.74
C ILE A 169 16.28 -8.72 3.08
N ALA A 170 15.97 -9.42 4.17
CA ALA A 170 16.71 -9.27 5.41
C ALA A 170 18.12 -9.82 5.17
N LEU A 171 19.06 -8.95 4.80
CA LEU A 171 20.47 -9.29 4.81
C LEU A 171 20.86 -9.58 6.27
N PRO A 172 21.49 -10.72 6.57
CA PRO A 172 21.95 -11.01 7.92
C PRO A 172 22.96 -9.94 8.33
N SER A 173 22.69 -9.27 9.46
CA SER A 173 23.63 -8.35 10.08
C SER A 173 24.90 -9.13 10.42
N LYS A 174 25.95 -8.99 9.61
CA LYS A 174 27.29 -9.42 10.02
C LYS A 174 27.67 -8.55 11.22
N SER A 175 27.82 -9.18 12.38
CA SER A 175 28.42 -8.59 13.55
C SER A 175 29.80 -8.04 13.17
N CYS A 176 29.94 -6.72 13.20
CA CYS A 176 31.23 -6.06 13.04
C CYS A 176 32.02 -6.30 14.34
N ALA A 177 32.85 -7.35 14.33
CA ALA A 177 33.89 -7.53 15.34
C ALA A 177 34.89 -6.38 15.17
N ARG A 178 34.93 -5.47 16.15
CA ARG A 178 36.01 -4.49 16.28
C ARG A 178 37.27 -5.24 16.68
N SER A 179 38.22 -5.40 15.76
CA SER A 179 39.61 -5.62 16.14
C SER A 179 40.24 -4.25 16.44
N SER A 180 40.50 -4.01 17.72
CA SER A 180 41.44 -2.99 18.16
C SER A 180 42.85 -3.51 17.92
N ALA A 181 43.59 -2.92 16.99
CA ALA A 181 45.04 -3.03 16.96
C ALA A 181 45.62 -1.74 17.53
N ARG A 182 46.42 -1.90 18.59
CA ARG A 182 47.44 -0.95 19.04
C ARG A 182 48.62 -1.01 18.09
#